data_AF-A0A9D2HVX3-F1
#
_entry.id   AF-A0A9D2HVX3-F1
#
_cell.length_a   1.000
_cell.length_b   1.000
_cell.length_c   1.000
_cell.angle_alpha   90.00
_cell.angle_beta   90.00
_cell.angle_gamma   90.00
#
_symmetry.space_group_name_H-M   'P 1'
#
loop_
_entity.id
_entity.type
_entity.pdbx_description
1 polymer ?
#
loop_
_entity_poly.entity_id
_entity_poly.type
_entity_poly.pdbx_seq_one_letter_code
_entity_poly.pdbx_strand_id
1 'polypeptide(L)'
;EDPNLIEYVKSDGRGYFYRSPIFEGQLENGNPTGYSLRKGLNTSGDMHPTLPSYTGCPTFRAAEAYLNYIEAYYELNGNLGGNCDTYWKALRSRAGVSTDYQLTINNTDMSKETLDWGSYSIGKQVDATLYNIRRERRIELVSEGFRFNDLKRWRALDQVQNVHLQGFNFWESMYQLYTNPTPEDAMTPLDPITLQPYGEGVNAPNISSETDPYAEGKYYLPYRKNPNNIGFDGLNWNPAKYLYPIRNYEFRLTTEVEGDDNIDTSSIYQNPGWSKEDGTLPEGD
;
A
#
# COMPACT_ATOMS: atom_id res chain seq x y z
N GLU A 1 -1.73 22.61 -20.05
CA GLU A 1 -2.26 23.27 -18.84
C GLU A 1 -2.97 22.18 -18.06
N ASP A 2 -2.39 21.77 -16.95
CA ASP A 2 -2.95 20.72 -16.10
C ASP A 2 -3.93 21.45 -15.16
N PRO A 3 -5.26 21.33 -15.34
CA PRO A 3 -6.19 22.00 -14.46
C PRO A 3 -5.90 21.48 -13.06
N ASN A 4 -5.54 22.41 -12.18
CA ASN A 4 -5.49 22.16 -10.74
C ASN A 4 -6.76 21.36 -10.37
N LEU A 5 -6.61 20.26 -9.63
CA LEU A 5 -7.71 19.39 -9.19
C LEU A 5 -8.92 20.19 -8.65
N ILE A 6 -8.68 21.35 -8.04
CA ILE A 6 -9.68 22.31 -7.55
C ILE A 6 -10.50 22.95 -8.69
N GLU A 7 -9.90 23.28 -9.83
CA GLU A 7 -10.61 23.80 -11.01
C GLU A 7 -11.47 22.73 -11.69
N TYR A 8 -11.00 21.48 -11.74
CA TYR A 8 -11.76 20.35 -12.27
C TYR A 8 -13.01 20.08 -11.40
N VAL A 9 -12.84 20.13 -10.08
CA VAL A 9 -13.92 19.96 -9.09
C VAL A 9 -14.96 21.08 -9.16
N LYS A 10 -14.54 22.34 -9.34
CA LYS A 10 -15.45 23.51 -9.36
C LYS A 10 -16.27 23.62 -10.66
N SER A 11 -15.78 23.06 -11.77
CA SER A 11 -16.34 23.32 -13.11
C SER A 11 -17.37 22.29 -13.59
N ASP A 12 -17.38 21.06 -13.06
CA ASP A 12 -18.27 19.98 -13.56
C ASP A 12 -19.53 19.74 -12.71
N GLY A 13 -19.62 20.36 -11.53
CA GLY A 13 -20.72 20.16 -10.58
C GLY A 13 -20.81 18.72 -10.03
N ARG A 14 -19.75 17.92 -10.17
CA ARG A 14 -19.72 16.48 -9.84
C ARG A 14 -18.52 16.08 -8.96
N GLY A 15 -17.61 17.00 -8.67
CA GLY A 15 -16.56 16.83 -7.67
C GLY A 15 -16.84 17.57 -6.37
N TYR A 16 -16.67 16.90 -5.23
CA TYR A 16 -16.43 17.57 -3.95
C TYR A 16 -14.92 17.56 -3.72
N PHE A 17 -14.29 18.72 -3.61
CA PHE A 17 -12.96 18.80 -3.00
C PHE A 17 -13.18 18.77 -1.49
N TYR A 18 -12.51 17.83 -0.84
CA TYR A 18 -12.51 17.70 0.61
C TYR A 18 -11.06 17.72 1.05
N ARG A 19 -10.68 18.65 1.94
CA ARG A 19 -9.38 18.55 2.63
C ARG A 19 -9.29 17.17 3.25
N SER A 20 -8.15 16.48 3.15
CA SER A 20 -8.08 15.10 3.61
C SER A 20 -8.50 15.00 5.08
N PRO A 21 -9.50 14.19 5.44
CA PRO A 21 -9.98 14.05 6.81
C PRO A 21 -8.95 13.28 7.65
N ILE A 22 -7.96 14.00 8.17
CA ILE A 22 -6.91 13.48 9.06
C ILE A 22 -7.11 13.90 10.53
N PHE A 23 -7.98 14.90 10.75
CA PHE A 23 -8.37 15.45 12.05
C PHE A 23 -9.83 15.17 12.42
N GLU A 24 -10.61 14.58 11.51
CA GLU A 24 -12.04 14.37 11.75
C GLU A 24 -12.30 13.25 12.74
N GLY A 25 -13.30 13.44 13.60
CA GLY A 25 -13.62 12.50 14.69
C GLY A 25 -14.22 11.18 14.24
N GLN A 26 -14.83 11.12 13.05
CA GLN A 26 -15.35 9.88 12.48
C GLN A 26 -14.25 9.13 11.75
N LEU A 27 -13.71 8.10 12.40
CA LEU A 27 -12.66 7.25 11.83
C LEU A 27 -13.06 6.61 10.49
N GLU A 28 -14.35 6.37 10.27
CA GLU A 28 -14.90 5.77 9.05
C GLU A 28 -14.66 6.62 7.80
N ASN A 29 -14.56 7.94 7.96
CA ASN A 29 -14.30 8.87 6.86
C ASN A 29 -12.81 9.22 6.75
N GLY A 30 -11.97 8.71 7.64
CA GLY A 30 -10.57 9.11 7.75
C GLY A 30 -9.73 8.72 6.53
N ASN A 31 -8.84 9.63 6.12
CA ASN A 31 -7.82 9.37 5.09
C ASN A 31 -6.44 9.47 5.74
N PRO A 32 -6.02 8.42 6.49
CA PRO A 32 -4.91 8.51 7.45
C PRO A 32 -3.54 8.75 6.83
N THR A 33 -3.39 8.77 5.51
CA THR A 33 -2.13 9.13 4.83
C THR A 33 -2.20 10.47 4.12
N GLY A 34 -3.35 11.15 4.11
CA GLY A 34 -3.57 12.34 3.29
C GLY A 34 -3.99 12.06 1.84
N TYR A 35 -4.03 10.78 1.44
CA TYR A 35 -4.39 10.35 0.09
C TYR A 35 -5.69 9.53 0.11
N SER A 36 -6.49 9.67 -0.96
CA SER A 36 -7.71 8.89 -1.16
C SER A 36 -7.66 8.11 -2.47
N LEU A 37 -8.31 6.96 -2.49
CA LEU A 37 -8.43 6.14 -3.70
C LEU A 37 -9.55 6.68 -4.60
N ARG A 38 -9.24 6.92 -5.88
CA ARG A 38 -10.25 7.20 -6.91
C ARG A 38 -10.68 5.97 -7.71
N LYS A 39 -9.78 4.99 -7.87
CA LYS A 39 -10.01 3.79 -8.69
C LYS A 39 -11.18 2.98 -8.14
N GLY A 40 -12.06 2.51 -9.02
CA GLY A 40 -13.27 1.77 -8.66
C GLY A 40 -14.46 2.65 -8.23
N LEU A 41 -14.24 3.95 -7.99
CA LEU A 41 -15.33 4.88 -7.71
C LEU A 41 -16.03 5.32 -8.99
N ASN A 42 -17.36 5.45 -8.91
CA ASN A 42 -18.15 5.97 -10.01
C ASN A 42 -17.93 7.48 -10.17
N THR A 43 -18.07 7.99 -11.39
CA THR A 43 -18.01 9.43 -11.70
C THR A 43 -19.40 10.08 -11.71
N SER A 44 -20.48 9.29 -11.70
CA SER A 44 -21.85 9.77 -11.62
C SER A 44 -22.20 10.20 -10.20
N GLY A 45 -22.85 11.36 -10.08
CA GLY A 45 -23.37 11.84 -8.80
C GLY A 45 -24.52 11.00 -8.25
N ASP A 46 -25.23 10.26 -9.11
CA ASP A 46 -26.31 9.37 -8.67
C ASP A 46 -25.78 8.16 -7.87
N MET A 47 -24.47 7.91 -7.93
CA MET A 47 -23.75 6.85 -7.21
C MET A 47 -22.69 7.43 -6.28
N HIS A 48 -22.99 8.57 -5.66
CA HIS A 48 -22.18 9.20 -4.62
C HIS A 48 -22.03 8.30 -3.37
N PRO A 49 -21.07 8.62 -2.46
CA PRO A 49 -20.93 7.93 -1.18
C PRO A 49 -22.29 7.78 -0.48
N THR A 50 -22.54 6.62 0.13
CA THR A 50 -23.82 6.22 0.78
C THR A 50 -25.01 5.92 -0.14
N LEU A 51 -24.89 6.09 -1.47
CA LEU A 51 -25.91 5.68 -2.43
C LEU A 51 -25.59 4.29 -3.03
N PRO A 52 -26.62 3.53 -3.48
CA PRO A 52 -26.40 2.30 -4.22
C PRO A 52 -25.52 2.53 -5.45
N SER A 53 -24.54 1.66 -5.66
CA SER A 53 -23.68 1.66 -6.84
C SER A 53 -23.66 0.28 -7.47
N TYR A 54 -23.66 0.24 -8.80
CA TYR A 54 -23.60 -1.00 -9.59
C TYR A 54 -22.30 -1.11 -10.39
N THR A 55 -21.24 -0.42 -9.93
CA THR A 55 -19.91 -0.52 -10.55
C THR A 55 -19.41 -1.97 -10.51
N GLY A 56 -19.03 -2.50 -11.68
CA GLY A 56 -18.46 -3.83 -11.78
C GLY A 56 -17.09 -3.92 -11.10
N CYS A 57 -16.84 -5.05 -10.42
CA CYS A 57 -15.55 -5.36 -9.79
C CYS A 57 -14.87 -6.48 -10.57
N PRO A 58 -13.83 -6.19 -11.39
CA PRO A 58 -13.12 -7.22 -12.14
C PRO A 58 -12.40 -8.18 -11.19
N THR A 59 -12.73 -9.48 -11.24
CA THR A 59 -11.99 -10.52 -10.51
C THR A 59 -10.76 -10.99 -11.30
N PHE A 60 -10.90 -11.11 -12.62
CA PHE A 60 -9.83 -11.46 -13.54
C PHE A 60 -9.91 -10.57 -14.78
N ARG A 61 -8.76 -10.13 -15.29
CA ARG A 61 -8.70 -9.30 -16.50
C ARG A 61 -7.42 -9.53 -17.28
N ALA A 62 -7.49 -9.33 -18.60
CA ALA A 62 -6.40 -9.63 -19.53
C ALA A 62 -5.05 -9.01 -19.14
N ALA A 63 -5.06 -7.80 -18.56
CA ALA A 63 -3.83 -7.15 -18.11
C ALA A 63 -3.05 -7.97 -17.06
N GLU A 64 -3.76 -8.64 -16.14
CA GLU A 64 -3.12 -9.52 -15.17
C GLU A 64 -2.46 -10.70 -15.87
N ALA A 65 -3.15 -11.33 -16.84
CA ALA A 65 -2.59 -12.43 -17.62
C ALA A 65 -1.35 -12.02 -18.42
N TYR A 66 -1.36 -10.81 -18.99
CA TYR A 66 -0.21 -10.21 -19.69
C TYR A 66 0.98 -10.03 -18.75
N LEU A 67 0.75 -9.46 -17.57
CA LEU A 67 1.79 -9.26 -16.56
C LEU A 67 2.31 -10.60 -16.01
N ASN A 68 1.43 -11.58 -15.78
CA ASN A 68 1.82 -12.92 -15.36
C ASN A 68 2.73 -13.59 -16.41
N TYR A 69 2.40 -13.46 -17.70
CA TYR A 69 3.25 -13.97 -18.78
C TYR A 69 4.61 -13.28 -18.81
N ILE A 70 4.64 -11.94 -18.76
CA ILE A 70 5.89 -11.17 -18.83
C ILE A 70 6.82 -11.57 -17.67
N GLU A 71 6.28 -11.61 -16.45
CA GLU A 71 7.06 -11.96 -15.26
C GLU A 71 7.55 -13.42 -15.32
N ALA A 72 6.66 -14.38 -15.61
CA ALA A 72 7.02 -15.78 -15.70
C ALA A 72 8.05 -16.07 -16.81
N TYR A 73 7.92 -15.40 -17.97
CA TYR A 73 8.87 -15.55 -19.06
C TYR A 73 10.24 -14.99 -18.67
N TYR A 74 10.29 -13.83 -18.03
CA TYR A 74 11.54 -13.21 -17.60
C TYR A 74 12.23 -14.04 -16.50
N GLU A 75 11.49 -14.49 -15.49
CA GLU A 75 12.04 -15.33 -14.41
C GLU A 75 12.58 -16.68 -14.94
N LEU A 76 11.93 -17.26 -15.97
CA LEU A 76 12.38 -18.50 -16.58
C LEU A 76 13.60 -18.33 -17.50
N ASN A 77 13.63 -17.27 -18.32
CA ASN A 77 14.58 -17.15 -19.44
C ASN A 77 15.66 -16.07 -19.22
N GLY A 78 15.50 -15.18 -18.25
CA GLY A 78 16.37 -14.03 -18.02
C GLY A 78 16.38 -12.99 -19.15
N ASN A 79 15.35 -12.98 -20.02
CA ASN A 79 15.23 -12.03 -21.12
C ASN A 79 13.76 -11.74 -21.48
N LEU A 80 13.53 -10.71 -22.31
CA LEU A 80 12.21 -10.31 -22.80
C LEU A 80 11.96 -10.86 -24.22
N GLY A 81 11.65 -12.15 -24.32
CA GLY A 81 11.30 -12.81 -25.57
C GLY A 81 9.80 -13.08 -25.71
N GLY A 82 9.44 -13.98 -26.64
CA GLY A 82 8.06 -14.38 -26.87
C GLY A 82 7.11 -13.19 -27.07
N ASN A 83 6.00 -13.18 -26.33
CA ASN A 83 5.00 -12.12 -26.40
C ASN A 83 5.23 -10.97 -25.39
N CYS A 84 6.36 -10.93 -24.68
CA CYS A 84 6.60 -9.90 -23.64
C CYS A 84 6.49 -8.48 -24.20
N ASP A 85 7.14 -8.20 -25.33
CA ASP A 85 7.10 -6.88 -25.98
C ASP A 85 5.67 -6.50 -26.40
N THR A 86 4.94 -7.45 -27.01
CA THR A 86 3.56 -7.24 -27.46
C THR A 86 2.64 -6.89 -26.29
N TYR A 87 2.71 -7.66 -25.21
CA TYR A 87 1.85 -7.48 -24.04
C TYR A 87 2.18 -6.21 -23.26
N TRP A 88 3.47 -5.91 -23.07
CA TRP A 88 3.88 -4.70 -22.34
C TRP A 88 3.50 -3.43 -23.11
N LYS A 89 3.71 -3.41 -24.44
CA LYS A 89 3.28 -2.29 -25.29
C LYS A 89 1.77 -2.13 -25.30
N ALA A 90 1.00 -3.22 -25.33
CA ALA A 90 -0.46 -3.16 -25.27
C ALA A 90 -0.97 -2.52 -23.97
N LEU A 91 -0.39 -2.88 -22.82
CA LEU A 91 -0.73 -2.29 -21.52
C LEU A 91 -0.50 -0.77 -21.52
N ARG A 92 0.69 -0.36 -21.96
CA ARG A 92 1.13 1.05 -21.95
C ARG A 92 0.40 1.91 -22.96
N SER A 93 0.16 1.38 -24.17
CA SER A 93 -0.66 2.03 -25.19
C SER A 93 -2.08 2.30 -24.67
N ARG A 94 -2.73 1.30 -24.06
CA ARG A 94 -4.06 1.47 -23.46
C ARG A 94 -4.05 2.50 -22.32
N ALA A 95 -3.00 2.53 -21.51
CA ALA A 95 -2.85 3.49 -20.42
C ALA A 95 -2.49 4.93 -20.90
N GLY A 96 -2.24 5.13 -22.20
CA GLY A 96 -1.87 6.43 -22.75
C GLY A 96 -0.46 6.90 -22.38
N VAL A 97 0.44 5.98 -22.01
CA VAL A 97 1.84 6.27 -21.70
C VAL A 97 2.75 5.77 -22.83
N SER A 98 4.00 6.26 -22.86
CA SER A 98 4.99 5.83 -23.88
C SER A 98 5.11 4.31 -23.90
N THR A 99 4.96 3.69 -25.09
CA THR A 99 5.11 2.24 -25.27
C THR A 99 6.55 1.75 -25.20
N ASP A 100 7.53 2.66 -25.24
CA ASP A 100 8.94 2.33 -25.04
C ASP A 100 9.24 2.11 -23.54
N TYR A 101 8.97 0.89 -23.07
CA TYR A 101 9.30 0.49 -21.70
C TYR A 101 10.82 0.38 -21.47
N GLN A 102 11.63 0.22 -22.52
CA GLN A 102 13.08 0.13 -22.42
C GLN A 102 13.66 1.48 -21.97
N LEU A 103 13.06 2.60 -22.39
CA LEU A 103 13.40 3.91 -21.86
C LEU A 103 13.21 3.99 -20.34
N THR A 104 12.13 3.42 -19.80
CA THR A 104 11.91 3.37 -18.35
C THR A 104 12.97 2.50 -17.66
N ILE A 105 13.29 1.33 -18.20
CA ILE A 105 14.33 0.44 -17.67
C ILE A 105 15.70 1.13 -17.66
N ASN A 106 16.11 1.72 -18.79
CA ASN A 106 17.41 2.37 -18.94
C ASN A 106 17.62 3.56 -18.01
N ASN A 107 16.54 4.26 -17.64
CA ASN A 107 16.60 5.40 -16.71
C ASN A 107 16.34 5.00 -15.25
N THR A 108 16.14 3.71 -14.95
CA THR A 108 15.94 3.24 -13.58
C THR A 108 17.27 3.08 -12.88
N ASP A 109 17.50 3.90 -11.85
CA ASP A 109 18.62 3.78 -10.94
C ASP A 109 18.18 3.01 -9.70
N MET A 110 18.50 1.71 -9.65
CA MET A 110 18.07 0.82 -8.56
C MET A 110 18.49 1.32 -7.17
N SER A 111 19.58 2.10 -7.06
CA SER A 111 20.02 2.66 -5.77
C SER A 111 19.02 3.64 -5.16
N LYS A 112 18.10 4.19 -5.97
CA LYS A 112 17.03 5.09 -5.55
C LYS A 112 15.69 4.39 -5.30
N GLU A 113 15.58 3.12 -5.66
CA GLU A 113 14.33 2.35 -5.61
C GLU A 113 14.15 1.58 -4.29
N THR A 114 14.93 1.92 -3.26
CA THR A 114 15.02 1.21 -1.98
C THR A 114 13.75 1.33 -1.13
N LEU A 115 12.95 2.37 -1.33
CA LEU A 115 11.66 2.56 -0.64
C LEU A 115 10.55 1.70 -1.23
N ASP A 116 10.72 1.20 -2.46
CA ASP A 116 9.78 0.27 -3.05
C ASP A 116 10.17 -1.16 -2.69
N TRP A 117 9.41 -1.77 -1.77
CA TRP A 117 9.64 -3.15 -1.35
C TRP A 117 9.63 -4.14 -2.51
N GLY A 118 8.88 -3.86 -3.59
CA GLY A 118 8.84 -4.71 -4.78
C GLY A 118 10.18 -4.79 -5.54
N SER A 119 11.13 -3.91 -5.22
CA SER A 119 12.51 -3.98 -5.74
C SER A 119 13.34 -5.08 -5.11
N TYR A 120 12.86 -5.75 -4.04
CA TYR A 120 13.62 -6.76 -3.32
C TYR A 120 13.14 -8.19 -3.60
N SER A 121 14.06 -9.14 -3.42
CA SER A 121 13.81 -10.57 -3.30
C SER A 121 14.87 -11.17 -2.37
N ILE A 122 14.45 -11.80 -1.27
CA ILE A 122 15.34 -12.45 -0.29
C ILE A 122 16.41 -11.45 0.22
N GLY A 123 15.96 -10.26 0.61
CA GLY A 123 16.81 -9.20 1.16
C GLY A 123 17.77 -8.51 0.17
N LYS A 124 17.67 -8.80 -1.13
CA LYS A 124 18.52 -8.17 -2.18
C LYS A 124 17.67 -7.48 -3.24
N GLN A 125 18.16 -6.37 -3.77
CA GLN A 125 17.49 -5.74 -4.90
C GLN A 125 17.60 -6.62 -6.16
N VAL A 126 16.51 -6.70 -6.92
CA VAL A 126 16.47 -7.36 -8.24
C VAL A 126 17.07 -6.45 -9.32
N ASP A 127 17.26 -6.98 -10.52
CA ASP A 127 17.72 -6.15 -11.64
C ASP A 127 16.63 -5.16 -12.12
N ALA A 128 17.07 -4.12 -12.84
CA ALA A 128 16.19 -3.04 -13.30
C ALA A 128 15.05 -3.53 -14.20
N THR A 129 15.23 -4.60 -14.98
CA THR A 129 14.18 -5.14 -15.84
C THR A 129 13.10 -5.81 -15.01
N LEU A 130 13.48 -6.74 -14.12
CA LEU A 130 12.52 -7.41 -13.24
C LEU A 130 11.79 -6.41 -12.35
N TYR A 131 12.51 -5.44 -11.79
CA TYR A 131 11.89 -4.39 -11.01
C TYR A 131 10.85 -3.60 -11.81
N ASN A 132 11.13 -3.24 -13.07
CA ASN A 132 10.16 -2.53 -13.89
C ASN A 132 8.95 -3.39 -14.30
N ILE A 133 9.11 -4.72 -14.45
CA ILE A 133 7.96 -5.64 -14.60
C ILE A 133 7.07 -5.58 -13.36
N ARG A 134 7.67 -5.67 -12.16
CA ARG A 134 6.96 -5.60 -10.87
C ARG A 134 6.33 -4.23 -10.63
N ARG A 135 6.98 -3.16 -11.07
CA ARG A 135 6.47 -1.77 -11.04
C ARG A 135 5.26 -1.61 -11.96
N GLU A 136 5.34 -2.10 -13.19
CA GLU A 136 4.20 -2.07 -14.14
C GLU A 136 3.00 -2.82 -13.51
N ARG A 137 3.25 -3.98 -12.92
CA ARG A 137 2.24 -4.75 -12.19
C ARG A 137 1.61 -3.97 -11.03
N ARG A 138 2.43 -3.32 -10.20
CA ARG A 138 1.97 -2.49 -9.07
C ARG A 138 1.05 -1.37 -9.52
N ILE A 139 1.42 -0.65 -10.58
CA ILE A 139 0.67 0.51 -11.08
C ILE A 139 -0.63 0.05 -11.75
N GLU A 140 -0.55 -0.93 -12.64
CA GLU A 140 -1.69 -1.45 -13.38
C GLU A 140 -2.76 -2.02 -12.43
N LEU A 141 -2.35 -2.79 -11.42
CA LEU A 141 -3.22 -3.52 -10.50
C LEU A 141 -3.38 -2.83 -9.13
N VAL A 142 -3.07 -1.53 -9.03
CA VAL A 142 -3.21 -0.78 -7.77
C VAL A 142 -4.65 -0.92 -7.23
N SER A 143 -4.80 -1.18 -5.93
CA SER A 143 -6.09 -1.37 -5.25
C SER A 143 -6.96 -2.52 -5.76
N GLU A 144 -6.38 -3.54 -6.41
CA GLU A 144 -7.09 -4.75 -6.85
C GLU A 144 -6.72 -6.00 -6.01
N GLY A 145 -6.10 -5.81 -4.84
CA GLY A 145 -5.82 -6.91 -3.90
C GLY A 145 -4.56 -7.75 -4.17
N PHE A 146 -3.76 -7.40 -5.17
CA PHE A 146 -2.56 -8.18 -5.55
C PHE A 146 -1.30 -7.86 -4.74
N ARG A 147 -1.12 -6.60 -4.32
CA ARG A 147 0.19 -6.11 -3.86
C ARG A 147 0.77 -6.88 -2.68
N PHE A 148 -0.04 -7.26 -1.70
CA PHE A 148 0.45 -8.01 -0.54
C PHE A 148 0.90 -9.43 -0.93
N ASN A 149 0.11 -10.11 -1.76
CA ASN A 149 0.46 -11.44 -2.27
C ASN A 149 1.69 -11.40 -3.18
N ASP A 150 1.83 -10.35 -3.99
CA ASP A 150 3.03 -10.10 -4.80
C ASP A 150 4.28 -9.94 -3.92
N LEU A 151 4.22 -9.10 -2.89
CA LEU A 151 5.34 -8.91 -1.97
C LEU A 151 5.71 -10.20 -1.21
N LYS A 152 4.71 -11.00 -0.83
CA LYS A 152 4.93 -12.29 -0.17
C LYS A 152 5.58 -13.32 -1.11
N ARG A 153 5.04 -13.53 -2.32
CA ARG A 153 5.58 -14.51 -3.27
C ARG A 153 6.96 -14.13 -3.81
N TRP A 154 7.28 -12.84 -3.85
CA TRP A 154 8.61 -12.34 -4.18
C TRP A 154 9.61 -12.39 -3.02
N ARG A 155 9.16 -12.74 -1.81
CA ARG A 155 9.97 -12.64 -0.59
C ARG A 155 10.62 -11.27 -0.44
N ALA A 156 9.80 -10.23 -0.59
CA ALA A 156 10.21 -8.85 -0.80
C ALA A 156 10.01 -7.95 0.44
N LEU A 157 9.88 -8.53 1.62
CA LEU A 157 9.64 -7.84 2.89
C LEU A 157 10.79 -8.02 3.91
N ASP A 158 11.83 -8.80 3.57
CA ASP A 158 12.97 -9.09 4.46
C ASP A 158 13.70 -7.79 4.90
N GLN A 159 13.68 -6.76 4.06
CA GLN A 159 14.27 -5.44 4.32
C GLN A 159 13.39 -4.50 5.17
N VAL A 160 12.14 -4.88 5.47
CA VAL A 160 11.22 -4.03 6.24
C VAL A 160 11.57 -4.12 7.71
N GLN A 161 12.42 -3.20 8.16
CA GLN A 161 12.84 -3.05 9.55
C GLN A 161 12.80 -1.56 9.91
N ASN A 162 12.21 -1.24 11.06
CA ASN A 162 12.06 0.13 11.57
C ASN A 162 11.51 1.12 10.52
N VAL A 163 10.50 0.70 9.74
CA VAL A 163 9.95 1.54 8.67
C VAL A 163 8.87 2.47 9.23
N HIS A 164 9.10 3.78 9.12
CA HIS A 164 8.11 4.79 9.49
C HIS A 164 7.33 5.24 8.25
N LEU A 165 6.01 5.07 8.27
CA LEU A 165 5.17 5.47 7.15
C LEU A 165 5.07 7.00 7.07
N GLN A 166 5.33 7.52 5.87
CA GLN A 166 5.11 8.91 5.51
C GLN A 166 3.80 9.01 4.71
N GLY A 167 2.96 9.96 5.10
CA GLY A 167 1.79 10.38 4.33
C GLY A 167 2.15 11.44 3.29
N PHE A 168 1.17 12.24 2.91
CA PHE A 168 1.34 13.42 2.10
C PHE A 168 2.27 14.46 2.72
N ASN A 169 2.76 15.33 1.83
CA ASN A 169 3.53 16.50 2.18
C ASN A 169 2.65 17.50 2.95
N PHE A 170 2.66 17.41 4.28
CA PHE A 170 1.82 18.20 5.15
C PHE A 170 2.47 19.51 5.56
N TRP A 171 3.68 19.43 6.12
CA TRP A 171 4.35 20.53 6.79
C TRP A 171 4.87 21.60 5.83
N GLU A 172 5.23 21.24 4.60
CA GLU A 172 5.76 22.22 3.63
C GLU A 172 4.68 23.21 3.15
N SER A 173 3.42 22.76 3.00
CA SER A 173 2.36 23.63 2.45
C SER A 173 0.95 23.23 2.82
N MET A 174 0.63 21.93 2.85
CA MET A 174 -0.76 21.47 3.00
C MET A 174 -1.38 21.78 4.37
N TYR A 175 -0.57 22.03 5.41
CA TYR A 175 -1.07 22.44 6.73
C TYR A 175 -1.95 23.72 6.66
N GLN A 176 -1.71 24.60 5.67
CA GLN A 176 -2.47 25.83 5.48
C GLN A 176 -3.94 25.57 5.17
N LEU A 177 -4.27 24.46 4.48
CA LEU A 177 -5.66 24.03 4.24
C LEU A 177 -6.41 23.68 5.54
N TYR A 178 -5.68 23.50 6.64
CA TYR A 178 -6.23 23.18 7.94
C TYR A 178 -6.20 24.39 8.88
N THR A 179 -5.09 25.14 8.92
CA THR A 179 -4.92 26.28 9.83
C THR A 179 -5.51 27.58 9.31
N ASN A 180 -5.52 27.80 7.99
CA ASN A 180 -5.98 29.03 7.34
C ASN A 180 -6.83 28.73 6.10
N PRO A 181 -7.92 27.94 6.22
CA PRO A 181 -8.75 27.61 5.06
C PRO A 181 -9.39 28.88 4.47
N THR A 182 -9.42 28.93 3.15
CA THR A 182 -10.06 29.98 2.36
C THR A 182 -11.41 29.51 1.80
N PRO A 183 -12.33 30.42 1.41
CA PRO A 183 -13.58 30.04 0.77
C PRO A 183 -13.41 29.25 -0.55
N GLU A 184 -12.22 29.30 -1.15
CA GLU A 184 -11.91 28.55 -2.37
C GLU A 184 -11.57 27.08 -2.10
N ASP A 185 -11.27 26.72 -0.85
CA ASP A 185 -10.82 25.37 -0.47
C ASP A 185 -11.98 24.40 -0.24
N ALA A 186 -13.24 24.85 -0.18
CA ALA A 186 -14.40 23.98 -0.03
C ALA A 186 -15.70 24.68 -0.46
N MET A 187 -16.75 23.89 -0.75
CA MET A 187 -18.09 24.43 -1.03
C MET A 187 -18.73 25.12 0.19
N THR A 188 -18.37 24.66 1.39
CA THR A 188 -18.83 25.23 2.66
C THR A 188 -17.60 25.72 3.43
N PRO A 189 -17.64 26.91 4.06
CA PRO A 189 -16.53 27.40 4.87
C PRO A 189 -16.08 26.35 5.89
N LEU A 190 -14.77 26.14 5.95
CA LEU A 190 -14.15 25.21 6.90
C LEU A 190 -13.62 25.97 8.11
N ASP A 191 -13.81 25.41 9.29
CA ASP A 191 -13.21 25.95 10.49
C ASP A 191 -11.68 25.71 10.50
N PRO A 192 -10.90 26.72 10.92
CA PRO A 192 -9.48 26.56 11.23
C PRO A 192 -9.24 25.51 12.32
N ILE A 193 -8.17 24.73 12.15
CA ILE A 193 -7.70 23.74 13.12
C ILE A 193 -6.42 24.25 13.77
N THR A 194 -6.39 24.25 15.10
CA THR A 194 -5.15 24.44 15.87
C THR A 194 -4.34 23.15 15.83
N LEU A 195 -3.13 23.22 15.28
CA LEU A 195 -2.21 22.09 15.28
C LEU A 195 -1.62 21.91 16.69
N GLN A 196 -1.60 20.66 17.14
CA GLN A 196 -1.06 20.24 18.42
C GLN A 196 -0.07 19.10 18.16
N PRO A 197 1.18 19.43 17.80
CA PRO A 197 2.18 18.42 17.46
C PRO A 197 2.54 17.54 18.67
N TYR A 198 2.74 16.24 18.39
CA TYR A 198 3.27 15.30 19.37
C TYR A 198 4.69 15.72 19.82
N GLY A 199 4.98 15.62 21.11
CA GLY A 199 6.32 15.89 21.66
C GLY A 199 6.59 17.34 22.05
N GLU A 200 5.65 18.27 21.84
CA GLU A 200 5.81 19.70 22.18
C GLU A 200 5.17 20.07 23.53
N GLY A 201 5.17 19.15 24.50
CA GLY A 201 4.56 19.38 25.83
C GLY A 201 3.03 19.44 25.82
N VAL A 202 2.40 18.98 24.74
CA VAL A 202 0.93 18.96 24.58
C VAL A 202 0.33 17.67 25.12
N ASN A 203 -0.72 17.78 25.94
CA ASN A 203 -1.36 16.63 26.60
C ASN A 203 -2.21 15.74 25.66
N ALA A 204 -2.68 16.29 24.54
CA ALA A 204 -3.54 15.58 23.58
C ALA A 204 -3.16 15.97 22.13
N PRO A 205 -2.02 15.46 21.63
CA PRO A 205 -1.55 15.81 20.29
C PRO A 205 -2.49 15.29 19.21
N ASN A 206 -2.74 16.12 18.20
CA ASN A 206 -3.61 15.78 17.07
C ASN A 206 -2.84 15.46 15.78
N ILE A 207 -1.52 15.70 15.77
CA ILE A 207 -0.64 15.46 14.62
C ILE A 207 0.77 15.05 15.04
N SER A 208 1.48 14.33 14.17
CA SER A 208 2.91 14.01 14.32
C SER A 208 3.75 15.27 14.13
N SER A 209 4.83 15.44 14.89
CA SER A 209 5.68 16.63 14.80
C SER A 209 6.33 16.83 13.42
N GLU A 210 6.49 18.09 13.01
CA GLU A 210 7.35 18.51 11.89
C GLU A 210 8.82 18.16 12.17
N THR A 211 9.22 18.29 13.42
CA THR A 211 10.59 18.04 13.90
C THR A 211 10.86 16.56 14.19
N ASP A 212 9.88 15.68 13.94
CA ASP A 212 10.12 14.24 14.03
C ASP A 212 11.19 13.83 13.00
N PRO A 213 12.21 13.03 13.38
CA PRO A 213 13.32 12.70 12.50
C PRO A 213 12.90 12.00 11.20
N TYR A 214 11.72 11.35 11.18
CA TYR A 214 11.21 10.68 9.99
C TYR A 214 10.26 11.53 9.15
N ALA A 215 9.89 12.73 9.62
CA ALA A 215 9.04 13.66 8.87
C ALA A 215 9.81 14.40 7.77
N GLU A 216 11.14 14.48 7.88
CA GLU A 216 11.99 15.26 6.97
C GLU A 216 11.57 16.75 6.86
N GLY A 217 10.91 17.28 7.90
CA GLY A 217 10.31 18.63 7.89
C GLY A 217 9.17 18.81 6.89
N LYS A 218 8.65 17.72 6.32
CA LYS A 218 7.75 17.75 5.15
C LYS A 218 6.52 16.88 5.34
N TYR A 219 6.71 15.64 5.75
CA TYR A 219 5.67 14.61 5.69
C TYR A 219 4.91 14.47 6.99
N TYR A 220 3.60 14.20 6.87
CA TYR A 220 2.79 13.70 7.96
C TYR A 220 3.15 12.25 8.28
N LEU A 221 3.19 11.86 9.57
CA LEU A 221 3.52 10.51 10.01
C LEU A 221 2.31 9.88 10.72
N PRO A 222 1.51 9.03 10.04
CA PRO A 222 0.20 8.57 10.51
C PRO A 222 0.23 7.91 11.90
N TYR A 223 1.29 7.16 12.18
CA TYR A 223 1.44 6.40 13.41
C TYR A 223 2.17 7.15 14.53
N ARG A 224 2.74 8.33 14.25
CA ARG A 224 3.63 9.01 15.19
C ARG A 224 3.01 10.18 15.96
N LYS A 225 1.68 10.30 15.91
CA LYS A 225 0.93 11.22 16.78
C LYS A 225 0.57 10.64 18.15
N ASN A 226 0.62 9.31 18.30
CA ASN A 226 0.25 8.60 19.53
C ASN A 226 1.26 7.48 19.81
N PRO A 227 1.98 7.51 20.94
CA PRO A 227 2.99 6.51 21.30
C PRO A 227 2.40 5.12 21.54
N ASN A 228 1.09 5.01 21.78
CA ASN A 228 0.41 3.72 21.92
C ASN A 228 0.09 3.05 20.58
N ASN A 229 0.42 3.68 19.44
CA ASN A 229 0.22 3.06 18.13
C ASN A 229 1.27 1.95 17.91
N ILE A 230 0.85 0.77 17.46
CA ILE A 230 1.76 -0.35 17.18
C ILE A 230 2.86 -0.04 16.15
N GLY A 231 2.64 0.93 15.27
CA GLY A 231 3.61 1.40 14.29
C GLY A 231 4.36 2.66 14.72
N PHE A 232 4.24 3.09 15.98
CA PHE A 232 4.90 4.30 16.47
C PHE A 232 6.43 4.17 16.32
N ASP A 233 7.00 3.10 16.87
CA ASP A 233 8.44 2.77 16.79
C ASP A 233 8.84 2.07 15.49
N GLY A 234 8.04 2.23 14.44
CA GLY A 234 8.34 1.69 13.11
C GLY A 234 7.79 0.29 12.88
N LEU A 235 7.51 -0.01 11.62
CA LEU A 235 7.02 -1.30 11.18
C LEU A 235 8.19 -2.26 10.93
N ASN A 236 8.05 -3.47 11.44
CA ASN A 236 8.99 -4.57 11.23
C ASN A 236 8.26 -5.75 10.57
N TRP A 237 8.96 -6.45 9.69
CA TRP A 237 8.46 -7.69 9.10
C TRP A 237 9.07 -8.91 9.77
N ASN A 238 8.21 -9.86 10.14
CA ASN A 238 8.61 -11.17 10.62
C ASN A 238 8.60 -12.19 9.45
N PRO A 239 9.74 -12.81 9.11
CA PRO A 239 9.83 -13.79 8.03
C PRO A 239 8.86 -14.98 8.14
N ALA A 240 8.45 -15.39 9.34
CA ALA A 240 7.45 -16.45 9.49
C ALA A 240 6.11 -16.09 8.82
N LYS A 241 5.79 -14.79 8.72
CA LYS A 241 4.53 -14.27 8.14
C LYS A 241 4.48 -14.32 6.60
N TYR A 242 5.54 -14.79 5.93
CA TYR A 242 5.42 -15.21 4.53
C TYR A 242 4.46 -16.38 4.36
N LEU A 243 4.34 -17.23 5.38
CA LEU A 243 3.41 -18.33 5.42
C LEU A 243 2.33 -18.08 6.49
N TYR A 244 1.21 -18.78 6.40
CA TYR A 244 0.16 -18.75 7.41
C TYR A 244 0.32 -19.94 8.36
N PRO A 245 -0.04 -19.82 9.65
CA PRO A 245 -0.04 -20.99 10.52
C PRO A 245 -1.05 -22.02 10.03
N ILE A 246 -0.69 -23.29 10.15
CA ILE A 246 -1.64 -24.39 10.10
C ILE A 246 -2.36 -24.43 11.45
N ARG A 247 -3.68 -24.56 11.43
CA ARG A 247 -4.49 -24.57 12.66
C ARG A 247 -4.16 -25.82 13.50
N ASN A 248 -4.13 -25.69 14.82
CA ASN A 248 -3.92 -26.81 15.76
C ASN A 248 -4.84 -28.01 15.47
N TYR A 249 -6.09 -27.72 15.09
CA TYR A 249 -7.08 -28.73 14.72
C TYR A 249 -6.62 -29.69 13.61
N GLU A 250 -5.92 -29.19 12.59
CA GLU A 250 -5.41 -30.04 11.51
C GLU A 250 -4.39 -31.05 12.05
N PHE A 251 -3.57 -30.66 13.03
CA PHE A 251 -2.61 -31.58 13.65
C PHE A 251 -3.30 -32.68 14.47
N ARG A 252 -4.41 -32.37 15.15
CA ARG A 252 -5.20 -33.36 15.90
C ARG A 252 -5.89 -34.38 15.00
N LEU A 253 -6.31 -33.97 13.80
CA LEU A 253 -6.93 -34.88 12.83
C LEU A 253 -5.95 -35.87 12.21
N THR A 254 -4.66 -35.57 12.27
CA THR A 254 -3.61 -36.33 11.59
C THR A 254 -2.61 -36.96 12.54
N THR A 255 -2.97 -37.09 13.82
CA THR A 255 -2.23 -37.88 14.82
C THR A 255 -2.22 -39.37 14.45
N GLU A 256 -1.26 -40.12 14.99
CA GLU A 256 -1.13 -41.56 14.70
C GLU A 256 -2.36 -42.37 15.17
N VAL A 257 -3.05 -41.89 16.21
CA VAL A 257 -4.22 -42.54 16.81
C VAL A 257 -5.42 -41.59 16.73
N GLU A 258 -6.51 -42.05 16.12
CA GLU A 258 -7.75 -41.27 15.99
C GLU A 258 -8.28 -40.80 17.36
N GLY A 259 -8.42 -39.48 17.51
CA GLY A 259 -8.90 -38.86 18.75
C GLY A 259 -7.83 -38.62 19.83
N ASP A 260 -6.55 -38.88 19.53
CA ASP A 260 -5.44 -38.51 20.42
C ASP A 260 -5.15 -36.99 20.35
N ASP A 261 -4.86 -36.40 21.51
CA ASP A 261 -4.49 -34.99 21.66
C ASP A 261 -2.96 -34.76 21.56
N ASN A 262 -2.15 -35.81 21.44
CA ASN A 262 -0.70 -35.70 21.24
C ASN A 262 -0.36 -35.26 19.79
N ILE A 263 -0.43 -33.95 19.54
CA ILE A 263 -0.15 -33.31 18.23
C ILE A 263 1.29 -33.50 17.72
N ASP A 264 2.20 -34.03 18.53
CA ASP A 264 3.56 -34.35 18.10
C ASP A 264 3.66 -35.65 17.30
N THR A 265 2.64 -36.52 17.40
CA THR A 265 2.50 -37.70 16.53
C THR A 265 1.90 -37.36 15.16
N SER A 266 1.55 -36.09 14.93
CA SER A 266 0.91 -35.68 13.69
C SER A 266 1.81 -35.90 12.46
N SER A 267 1.23 -36.42 11.38
CA SER A 267 1.94 -36.63 10.10
C SER A 267 2.24 -35.34 9.33
N ILE A 268 1.68 -34.21 9.74
CA ILE A 268 1.95 -32.89 9.17
C ILE A 268 2.79 -32.04 10.12
N TYR A 269 3.60 -31.14 9.55
CA TYR A 269 4.46 -30.22 10.31
C TYR A 269 4.00 -28.78 10.13
N GLN A 270 4.32 -27.94 11.12
CA GLN A 270 3.97 -26.53 11.09
C GLN A 270 4.88 -25.74 10.16
N ASN A 271 4.35 -24.66 9.55
CA ASN A 271 5.15 -23.74 8.76
C ASN A 271 6.30 -23.13 9.58
N PRO A 272 7.49 -22.90 8.99
CA PRO A 272 8.64 -22.36 9.71
C PRO A 272 8.32 -21.10 10.53
N GLY A 273 8.81 -21.08 11.78
CA GLY A 273 8.61 -19.98 12.72
C GLY A 273 7.24 -19.95 13.40
N TRP A 274 6.32 -20.87 13.09
CA TRP A 274 5.03 -20.99 13.78
C TRP A 274 5.03 -22.17 14.75
N SER A 275 4.31 -22.04 15.86
CA SER A 275 4.08 -23.13 16.81
C SER A 275 2.83 -23.94 16.43
N LYS A 276 2.76 -25.20 16.89
CA LYS A 276 1.53 -26.01 16.80
C LYS A 276 0.52 -25.63 17.89
N GLU A 277 0.95 -24.93 18.94
CA GLU A 277 0.13 -24.53 20.08
C GLU A 277 -0.78 -23.34 19.76
N ASP A 278 -1.99 -23.37 20.31
CA ASP A 278 -2.98 -22.30 20.15
C ASP A 278 -2.54 -21.00 20.83
N GLY A 279 -2.96 -19.87 20.25
CA GLY A 279 -2.76 -18.54 20.85
C GLY A 279 -1.30 -18.05 20.86
N THR A 280 -0.41 -18.71 20.11
CA THR A 280 1.00 -18.34 20.02
C THR A 280 1.27 -17.39 18.86
N LEU A 281 2.20 -16.47 19.07
CA LEU A 281 2.79 -15.64 18.01
C LEU A 281 3.90 -16.41 17.30
N PRO A 282 4.23 -16.05 16.04
CA PRO A 282 5.39 -16.63 15.39
C PRO A 282 6.69 -16.22 16.12
N GLU A 283 7.73 -17.04 15.98
CA GLU A 283 9.06 -16.74 16.49
C GLU A 283 9.53 -15.36 16.02
N GLY A 284 9.96 -14.50 16.96
CA GLY A 284 10.45 -13.15 16.67
C GLY A 284 9.41 -12.03 16.70
N ASP A 285 8.14 -12.33 17.02
CA ASP A 285 7.09 -11.34 17.34
C ASP A 285 6.97 -11.05 18.85
#